data_AF-A0A965IT60-F1
#
_entry.id   AF-A0A965IT60-F1
#
_cell.length_a   1.000
_cell.length_b   1.000
_cell.length_c   1.000
_cell.angle_alpha   90.00
_cell.angle_beta   90.00
_cell.angle_gamma   90.00
#
_symmetry.space_group_name_H-M   'P 1'
#
loop_
_entity.id
_entity.type
_entity.pdbx_description
1 polymer ?
#
loop_
_entity_poly.entity_id
_entity_poly.type
_entity_poly.pdbx_seq_one_letter_code
_entity_poly.pdbx_strand_id
1 'polypeptide(L)'
;MRIDHVSYAVPHSRIADTVHRIGAAVGGRFIDGGIHARYGTRNFTMPLANGCYIEVVSPLDHPAVTAKTFGQAVAKVAEDGGGWLGWVVAVDDMEPITAH
;
A
#
# COMPACT_ATOMS: atom_id res chain seq x y z
N MET A 1 -12.26 -1.67 -16.61
CA MET A 1 -10.97 -1.76 -15.86
C MET A 1 -10.35 -0.38 -15.79
N ARG A 2 -9.90 0.06 -14.62
CA ARG A 2 -9.20 1.34 -14.40
C ARG A 2 -8.14 1.17 -13.31
N ILE A 3 -7.15 2.05 -13.23
CA ILE A 3 -6.27 2.09 -12.06
C ILE A 3 -7.14 2.42 -10.83
N ASP A 4 -6.96 1.64 -9.77
CA ASP A 4 -7.53 1.90 -8.45
C ASP A 4 -6.51 2.64 -7.58
N HIS A 5 -5.33 2.05 -7.39
CA HIS A 5 -4.24 2.68 -6.66
C HIS A 5 -2.86 2.16 -7.05
N VAL A 6 -1.85 2.88 -6.59
CA VAL A 6 -0.45 2.44 -6.57
C VAL A 6 0.02 2.34 -5.12
N SER A 7 0.78 1.29 -4.80
CA SER A 7 1.29 1.04 -3.45
C SER A 7 2.79 1.28 -3.38
N TYR A 8 3.23 2.01 -2.36
CA TYR A 8 4.62 2.30 -2.04
C TYR A 8 4.93 1.71 -0.66
N ALA A 9 5.80 0.71 -0.61
CA ALA A 9 6.14 0.01 0.63
C ALA A 9 7.39 0.62 1.27
N VAL A 10 7.38 0.78 2.60
CA VAL A 10 8.51 1.33 3.37
C VAL A 10 8.67 0.66 4.74
N PRO A 11 9.87 0.70 5.33
CA PRO A 11 10.05 0.34 6.74
C PRO A 11 9.14 1.15 7.66
N HIS A 12 8.71 0.55 8.76
CA HIS A 12 7.82 1.21 9.73
C HIS A 12 8.40 2.51 10.27
N SER A 13 9.71 2.51 10.52
CA SER A 13 10.46 3.69 10.98
C SER A 13 10.48 4.85 9.98
N ARG A 14 10.14 4.62 8.70
CA ARG A 14 10.19 5.62 7.63
C ARG A 14 8.81 6.01 7.10
N ILE A 15 7.73 5.41 7.62
CA ILE A 15 6.39 5.63 7.08
C ILE A 15 5.94 7.10 7.22
N ALA A 16 6.18 7.73 8.37
CA ALA A 16 5.82 9.12 8.62
C ALA A 16 6.55 10.10 7.68
N ASP A 17 7.86 9.93 7.52
CA ASP A 17 8.66 10.74 6.59
C ASP A 17 8.20 10.54 5.13
N THR A 18 7.85 9.31 4.77
CA THR A 18 7.48 8.96 3.40
C THR A 18 6.14 9.56 3.02
N VAL A 19 5.12 9.47 3.90
CA VAL A 19 3.81 10.09 3.65
C VAL A 19 3.94 11.61 3.52
N HIS A 20 4.78 12.25 4.33
CA HIS A 20 5.04 13.69 4.20
C HIS A 20 5.76 14.03 2.89
N ARG A 21 6.81 13.30 2.55
CA ARG A 21 7.61 13.55 1.32
C ARG A 21 6.77 13.35 0.06
N ILE A 22 6.04 12.24 -0.04
CA ILE A 22 5.19 11.96 -1.20
C ILE A 22 4.01 12.94 -1.24
N GLY A 23 3.37 13.21 -0.10
CA GLY A 23 2.28 14.19 -0.02
C GLY A 23 2.69 15.57 -0.49
N ALA A 24 3.85 16.07 -0.03
CA ALA A 24 4.40 17.36 -0.47
C ALA A 24 4.72 17.40 -1.97
N ALA A 25 5.29 16.32 -2.51
CA ALA A 25 5.65 16.25 -3.93
C ALA A 25 4.42 16.21 -4.86
N VAL A 26 3.34 15.56 -4.42
CA VAL A 26 2.10 15.42 -5.20
C VAL A 26 1.11 16.57 -4.92
N GLY A 27 1.29 17.30 -3.81
CA GLY A 27 0.40 18.39 -3.40
C GLY A 27 -0.86 17.92 -2.66
N GLY A 28 -0.78 16.79 -1.97
CA GLY A 28 -1.90 16.19 -1.24
C GLY A 28 -1.55 15.80 0.19
N ARG A 29 -2.55 15.36 0.95
CA ARG A 29 -2.38 14.89 2.32
C ARG A 29 -2.82 13.44 2.45
N PHE A 30 -1.95 12.64 3.03
CA PHE A 30 -2.28 11.28 3.43
C PHE A 30 -3.22 11.28 4.64
N ILE A 31 -4.15 10.33 4.66
CA ILE A 31 -5.02 10.00 5.78
C ILE A 31 -4.61 8.63 6.33
N ASP A 32 -4.84 8.41 7.62
CA ASP A 32 -4.61 7.10 8.24
C ASP A 32 -5.60 6.10 7.62
N GLY A 33 -5.07 5.07 6.95
CA GLY A 33 -5.87 4.01 6.36
C GLY A 33 -6.10 2.84 7.32
N GLY A 34 -5.24 2.73 8.35
CA GLY A 34 -5.39 1.78 9.44
C GLY A 34 -4.46 0.57 9.38
N ILE A 35 -4.79 -0.43 10.19
CA ILE A 35 -4.02 -1.66 10.39
C ILE A 35 -4.72 -2.82 9.70
N HIS A 36 -3.99 -3.51 8.82
CA HIS A 36 -4.40 -4.77 8.23
C HIS A 36 -3.92 -5.95 9.08
N ALA A 37 -4.64 -6.26 10.17
CA ALA A 37 -4.22 -7.28 11.14
C ALA A 37 -3.92 -8.66 10.49
N ARG A 38 -4.70 -9.05 9.47
CA ARG A 38 -4.51 -10.32 8.74
C ARG A 38 -3.19 -10.39 7.95
N TYR A 39 -2.67 -9.25 7.52
CA TYR A 39 -1.45 -9.15 6.72
C TYR A 39 -0.26 -8.62 7.54
N GLY A 40 -0.48 -8.21 8.79
CA GLY A 40 0.54 -7.58 9.61
C GLY A 40 1.05 -6.26 9.04
N THR A 41 0.23 -5.48 8.32
CA THR A 41 0.66 -4.20 7.73
C THR A 41 -0.16 -3.03 8.26
N ARG A 42 0.36 -1.81 8.09
CA ARG A 42 -0.42 -0.58 8.21
C ARG A 42 -0.28 0.25 6.95
N ASN A 43 -1.26 1.06 6.63
CA ASN A 43 -1.16 1.99 5.52
C ASN A 43 -1.62 3.40 5.85
N PHE A 44 -1.28 4.30 4.94
CA PHE A 44 -1.86 5.61 4.78
C PHE A 44 -2.27 5.75 3.33
N THR A 45 -3.38 6.42 3.06
CA THR A 45 -3.86 6.64 1.69
C THR A 45 -3.96 8.12 1.38
N MET A 46 -3.69 8.51 0.12
CA MET A 46 -3.88 9.88 -0.35
C MET A 46 -4.79 9.85 -1.57
N PRO A 47 -6.01 10.41 -1.49
CA PRO A 47 -6.93 10.44 -2.60
C PRO A 47 -6.41 11.32 -3.74
N LEU A 48 -6.67 10.89 -4.97
CA LEU A 48 -6.41 11.59 -6.22
C LEU A 48 -7.72 11.77 -7.00
N ALA A 49 -7.61 12.33 -8.21
CA ALA A 49 -8.76 12.46 -9.11
C ALA A 49 -9.33 11.08 -9.51
N ASN A 50 -10.61 11.08 -9.89
CA ASN A 50 -11.32 9.92 -10.46
C ASN A 50 -11.38 8.69 -9.55
N GLY A 51 -11.32 8.89 -8.23
CA GLY A 51 -11.39 7.82 -7.24
C GLY A 51 -10.10 7.00 -7.10
N CYS A 52 -9.00 7.41 -7.75
CA CYS A 52 -7.70 6.78 -7.56
C CYS A 52 -7.05 7.22 -6.25
N TYR A 53 -6.09 6.47 -5.73
CA TYR A 53 -5.28 6.91 -4.59
C TYR A 53 -3.84 6.39 -4.63
N ILE A 54 -2.97 7.00 -3.82
CA ILE A 54 -1.65 6.45 -3.49
C ILE A 54 -1.76 5.79 -2.11
N GLU A 55 -1.28 4.56 -2.00
CA GLU A 55 -1.11 3.86 -0.72
C GLU A 55 0.37 3.90 -0.32
N VAL A 56 0.67 4.35 0.89
CA VAL A 56 1.96 4.09 1.54
C VAL A 56 1.73 3.03 2.59
N VAL A 57 2.36 1.88 2.44
CA VAL A 57 2.15 0.70 3.28
C VAL A 57 3.45 0.29 3.97
N SER A 58 3.36 -0.29 5.16
CA SER A 58 4.51 -0.73 5.92
C SER A 58 4.24 -2.01 6.69
N PRO A 59 5.23 -2.91 6.83
CA PRO A 59 5.09 -4.07 7.71
C PRO A 59 5.05 -3.61 9.18
N LEU A 60 4.32 -4.34 10.01
CA LEU A 60 4.36 -4.23 11.47
C LEU A 60 5.39 -5.21 12.02
N ASP A 61 5.90 -4.93 13.20
CA ASP A 61 6.68 -5.91 13.98
C ASP A 61 5.71 -6.94 14.59
N HIS A 62 5.20 -7.83 13.73
CA HIS A 62 4.20 -8.82 14.09
C HIS A 62 4.33 -10.08 13.22
N PRO A 63 4.23 -11.30 13.78
CA PRO A 63 4.36 -12.55 13.03
C PRO A 63 3.40 -12.70 11.83
N ALA A 64 2.27 -12.00 11.86
CA ALA A 64 1.30 -12.01 10.75
C ALA A 64 1.88 -11.46 9.42
N VAL A 65 2.95 -10.65 9.45
CA VAL A 65 3.63 -10.16 8.24
C VAL A 65 4.04 -11.30 7.32
N THR A 66 4.61 -12.36 7.89
CA THR A 66 5.18 -13.45 7.09
C THR A 66 4.15 -14.53 6.75
N ALA A 67 2.91 -14.40 7.25
CA ALA A 67 1.87 -15.42 7.09
C ALA A 67 1.15 -15.39 5.74
N LYS A 68 1.22 -14.26 5.01
CA LYS A 68 0.50 -14.05 3.74
C LYS A 68 1.39 -13.36 2.72
N THR A 69 1.18 -13.69 1.44
CA THR A 69 1.99 -13.18 0.32
C THR A 69 2.07 -11.66 0.27
N PHE A 70 0.97 -10.95 0.56
CA PHE A 70 0.98 -9.49 0.59
C PHE A 70 1.90 -8.93 1.69
N GLY A 71 1.80 -9.46 2.92
CA GLY A 71 2.68 -9.05 4.03
C GLY A 71 4.15 -9.35 3.74
N GLN A 72 4.45 -10.52 3.16
CA GLN A 72 5.80 -10.90 2.72
C GLN A 72 6.35 -9.95 1.65
N ALA A 73 5.53 -9.56 0.66
CA ALA A 73 5.94 -8.65 -0.39
C ALA A 73 6.21 -7.23 0.16
N VAL A 74 5.33 -6.74 1.05
CA VAL A 74 5.52 -5.46 1.74
C VAL A 74 6.80 -5.47 2.58
N ALA A 75 7.04 -6.53 3.35
CA ALA A 75 8.25 -6.67 4.16
C ALA A 75 9.51 -6.69 3.30
N LYS A 76 9.51 -7.48 2.22
CA LYS A 76 10.65 -7.56 1.30
C LYS A 76 10.98 -6.21 0.68
N VAL A 77 10.01 -5.49 0.12
CA VAL A 77 10.27 -4.17 -0.47
C VAL A 77 10.75 -3.17 0.59
N ALA A 78 10.20 -3.23 1.81
CA ALA A 78 10.67 -2.40 2.92
C ALA A 78 12.12 -2.70 3.30
N GLU A 79 12.50 -3.98 3.43
CA GLU A 79 13.86 -4.43 3.72
C GLU A 79 14.85 -4.03 2.62
N ASP A 80 14.41 -4.05 1.35
CA ASP A 80 15.21 -3.63 0.18
C ASP A 80 15.35 -2.09 0.06
N GLY A 81 14.98 -1.33 1.11
CA GLY A 81 15.14 0.13 1.19
C GLY A 81 13.86 0.94 0.91
N GLY A 82 12.74 0.25 0.65
CA GLY A 82 11.47 0.86 0.29
C GLY A 82 11.35 1.24 -1.18
N GLY A 83 10.13 1.32 -1.69
CA GLY A 83 9.89 1.56 -3.10
C GLY A 83 8.46 1.28 -3.55
N TRP A 84 8.24 1.40 -4.87
CA TRP A 84 6.98 0.98 -5.49
C TRP A 84 6.81 -0.52 -5.35
N LEU A 85 5.70 -0.95 -4.75
CA LEU A 85 5.34 -2.35 -4.57
C LEU A 85 4.55 -2.87 -5.78
N GLY A 86 3.61 -2.06 -6.27
CA GLY A 86 2.72 -2.46 -7.35
C GLY A 86 1.57 -1.48 -7.58
N TRP A 87 0.63 -1.93 -8.41
CA TRP A 87 -0.55 -1.19 -8.82
C TRP A 87 -1.75 -2.14 -8.82
N VAL A 88 -2.93 -1.58 -8.54
CA VAL A 88 -4.17 -2.32 -8.45
C VAL A 88 -5.14 -1.78 -9.49
N VAL A 89 -5.87 -2.70 -10.12
CA VAL A 89 -6.84 -2.39 -11.17
C VAL A 89 -8.23 -2.69 -10.64
N ALA A 90 -9.08 -1.67 -10.61
CA ALA A 90 -10.49 -1.82 -10.34
C ALA A 90 -11.19 -2.34 -11.59
N VAL A 91 -12.05 -3.33 -11.40
CA VAL A 91 -12.91 -3.91 -12.42
C VAL A 91 -14.34 -3.89 -11.91
N ASP A 92 -15.29 -3.79 -12.84
CA ASP A 92 -16.70 -3.73 -12.46
C ASP A 92 -17.25 -5.11 -12.08
N ASP A 93 -16.62 -6.17 -12.59
CA ASP A 93 -16.94 -7.57 -12.30
C ASP A 93 -15.64 -8.40 -12.17
N MET A 94 -15.50 -9.11 -11.06
CA MET A 94 -14.36 -9.97 -10.75
C MET A 94 -14.54 -11.40 -11.29
N GLU A 95 -15.78 -11.84 -11.56
CA GLU A 95 -16.07 -13.23 -11.92
C GLU A 95 -15.25 -13.72 -13.12
N PRO A 96 -15.13 -12.97 -14.24
CA PRO A 96 -14.34 -13.39 -15.39
C PRO A 96 -12.83 -13.50 -15.12
N ILE A 97 -12.32 -12.84 -14.08
CA ILE A 97 -10.88 -12.82 -13.73
C ILE A 97 -10.53 -13.98 -12.79
N THR A 98 -11.47 -14.36 -11.93
CA THR A 98 -11.28 -15.38 -10.91
C THR A 98 -11.70 -16.78 -11.33
N ALA A 99 -12.24 -16.95 -12.55
CA ALA A 99 -12.79 -18.22 -13.05
C ALA A 99 -11.72 -19.29 -13.44
N HIS A 100 -10.55 -19.28 -12.79
CA HIS A 100 -9.43 -20.19 -13.02
C HIS A 100 -9.17 -21.08 -11.79
#